data_AF-A0A969NUP1-F1
#
_entry.id   AF-A0A969NUP1-F1
#
_cell.length_a   1.000
_cell.length_b   1.000
_cell.length_c   1.000
_cell.angle_alpha   90.00
_cell.angle_beta   90.00
_cell.angle_gamma   90.00
#
_symmetry.space_group_name_H-M   'P 1'
#
loop_
_entity.id
_entity.type
_entity.pdbx_description
1 polymer ?
#
loop_
_entity_poly.entity_id
_entity_poly.type
_entity_poly.pdbx_seq_one_letter_code
_entity_poly.pdbx_strand_id
1 'polypeptide(L)' 'MSSLSQRLAVFRQLPLRAQLATITSTKANSVLSQKHDYIASLEQIHAESLASATEAEKLVYQKAKDLLES' A
#
# COMPACT_ATOMS: atom_id res chain seq x y z
N MET A 1 -18.15 3.61 13.04
CA MET A 1 -16.71 3.70 12.70
C MET A 1 -16.57 4.57 11.45
N SER A 2 -15.57 5.47 11.41
CA SER A 2 -15.43 6.41 10.28
C SER A 2 -15.19 5.68 8.95
N SER A 3 -15.60 6.27 7.82
CA SER A 3 -15.36 5.73 6.48
C SER A 3 -13.87 5.56 6.14
N LEU A 4 -12.98 6.24 6.88
CA LEU A 4 -11.53 6.12 6.73
C LEU A 4 -11.01 4.83 7.37
N SER A 5 -11.41 4.56 8.61
CA SER A 5 -10.99 3.36 9.35
C SER A 5 -11.39 2.07 8.61
N GLN A 6 -12.58 2.06 7.99
CA GLN A 6 -13.03 0.91 7.20
C GLN A 6 -12.20 0.72 5.91
N ARG A 7 -11.81 1.82 5.24
CA ARG A 7 -10.94 1.76 4.06
C ARG A 7 -9.54 1.26 4.40
N LEU A 8 -8.97 1.70 5.52
CA LEU A 8 -7.67 1.23 5.99
C LEU A 8 -7.70 -0.25 6.39
N ALA A 9 -8.81 -0.72 6.99
CA ALA A 9 -9.00 -2.13 7.30
C ALA A 9 -9.04 -3.01 6.04
N VAL A 10 -9.76 -2.57 5.00
CA VAL A 10 -9.79 -3.28 3.71
C VAL A 10 -8.40 -3.26 3.06
N PHE A 11 -7.71 -2.12 3.08
CA PHE A 11 -6.36 -2.00 2.53
C PHE A 11 -5.37 -2.99 3.17
N ARG A 12 -5.43 -3.18 4.51
CA ARG A 12 -4.57 -4.13 5.23
C ARG A 12 -4.74 -5.58 4.76
N GLN A 13 -5.91 -5.95 4.25
CA GLN A 13 -6.18 -7.30 3.75
C GLN A 13 -5.72 -7.54 2.31
N LEU A 14 -5.28 -6.49 1.61
CA LEU A 14 -4.82 -6.63 0.23
C LEU A 14 -3.44 -7.31 0.16
N PRO A 15 -3.16 -8.09 -0.89
CA PRO A 15 -1.82 -8.59 -1.17
C PRO A 15 -0.80 -7.44 -1.30
N LEU A 16 0.47 -7.67 -0.90
CA LEU A 16 1.52 -6.65 -0.90
C LEU A 16 1.67 -5.91 -2.23
N ARG A 17 1.57 -6.62 -3.37
CA ARG A 17 1.60 -6.01 -4.71
C ARG A 17 0.45 -5.02 -4.95
N ALA A 18 -0.74 -5.34 -4.44
CA ALA A 18 -1.92 -4.49 -4.59
C ALA A 18 -1.85 -3.30 -3.63
N GLN A 19 -1.29 -3.49 -2.43
CA GLN A 19 -0.98 -2.39 -1.52
C GLN A 19 -0.01 -1.39 -2.17
N LEU A 20 1.07 -1.90 -2.78
CA LEU A 20 2.07 -1.08 -3.50
C LEU A 20 1.45 -0.29 -4.65
N ALA A 21 0.68 -0.95 -5.52
CA ALA A 21 -0.02 -0.30 -6.63
C ALA A 21 -1.00 0.78 -6.14
N THR A 22 -1.70 0.52 -5.04
CA THR A 22 -2.63 1.48 -4.43
C THR A 22 -1.90 2.71 -3.90
N ILE A 23 -0.79 2.54 -3.16
CA ILE A 23 0.02 3.66 -2.67
C ILE A 23 0.55 4.48 -3.84
N THR A 24 1.12 3.81 -4.85
CA THR A 24 1.67 4.47 -6.05
C THR A 24 0.60 5.28 -6.78
N SER A 25 -0.57 4.68 -7.02
CA SER A 25 -1.70 5.36 -7.66
C SER A 25 -2.24 6.52 -6.82
N THR A 26 -2.25 6.37 -5.49
CA THR A 26 -2.69 7.44 -4.57
C THR A 26 -1.73 8.63 -4.62
N LYS A 27 -0.42 8.38 -4.67
CA LYS A 27 0.61 9.43 -4.81
C LYS A 27 0.61 10.09 -6.18
N ALA A 28 0.31 9.34 -7.25
CA ALA A 28 0.23 9.88 -8.60
C ALA A 28 -1.07 10.67 -8.87
N ASN A 29 -2.10 10.50 -8.04
CA ASN A 29 -3.37 11.19 -8.21
C ASN A 29 -3.29 12.65 -7.69
N SER A 30 -3.73 13.61 -8.50
CA SER A 30 -3.64 15.05 -8.20
C SER A 30 -4.41 15.50 -6.95
N VAL A 31 -5.49 14.80 -6.58
CA VAL A 31 -6.31 15.14 -5.41
C VAL A 31 -5.86 14.35 -4.18
N LEU A 32 -5.61 13.05 -4.34
CA LEU A 32 -5.27 12.18 -3.21
C LEU A 32 -3.83 12.38 -2.73
N SER A 33 -2.91 12.83 -3.60
CA SER A 33 -1.54 13.18 -3.22
C SER A 33 -1.45 14.26 -2.14
N GLN A 34 -2.47 15.11 -2.03
CA GLN A 34 -2.57 16.16 -1.00
C GLN A 34 -3.02 15.60 0.37
N LYS A 35 -3.45 14.35 0.45
CA LYS A 35 -3.92 13.71 1.69
C LYS A 35 -2.77 13.00 2.40
N HIS A 36 -1.82 13.78 2.89
CA HIS A 36 -0.59 13.26 3.49
C HIS A 36 -0.83 12.27 4.64
N ASP A 37 -1.74 12.58 5.57
CA ASP A 37 -2.07 11.68 6.69
C ASP A 37 -2.63 10.32 6.23
N TYR A 38 -3.43 10.34 5.15
CA TYR A 38 -3.97 9.12 4.57
C TYR A 38 -2.87 8.29 3.92
N ILE A 39 -1.99 8.92 3.14
CA ILE A 39 -0.85 8.25 2.51
C ILE A 39 0.07 7.66 3.57
N ALA A 40 0.40 8.42 4.62
CA ALA A 40 1.22 7.95 5.74
C ALA A 40 0.58 6.72 6.43
N SER A 41 -0.75 6.73 6.60
CA SER A 41 -1.47 5.57 7.15
C SER A 41 -1.36 4.34 6.24
N LEU A 42 -1.45 4.52 4.92
CA LEU A 42 -1.28 3.41 3.95
C LEU A 42 0.16 2.87 3.97
N GLU A 43 1.16 3.76 4.00
CA GLU A 43 2.57 3.37 4.06
C GLU A 43 2.91 2.63 5.34
N GLN A 44 2.38 3.08 6.47
CA GLN A 44 2.55 2.39 7.75
C GLN A 44 1.98 0.97 7.70
N ILE A 45 0.74 0.80 7.24
CA ILE A 45 0.11 -0.52 7.12
C ILE A 45 0.89 -1.40 6.13
N HIS A 46 1.40 -0.82 5.05
CA HIS A 46 2.19 -1.55 4.07
C HIS A 46 3.52 -2.04 4.66
N ALA A 47 4.21 -1.20 5.45
CA ALA A 47 5.43 -1.58 6.15
C ALA A 47 5.18 -2.69 7.18
N GLU A 48 4.08 -2.59 7.95
CA GLU A 48 3.65 -3.65 8.87
C GLU A 48 3.43 -4.97 8.12
N SER A 49 2.73 -4.90 6.97
CA SER A 49 2.43 -6.08 6.14
C SER A 49 3.71 -6.71 5.57
N LEU A 50 4.67 -5.90 5.11
CA LEU A 50 5.96 -6.35 4.61
C LEU A 50 6.80 -7.04 5.70
N ALA A 51 6.78 -6.49 6.93
CA ALA A 51 7.50 -7.07 8.05
C ALA A 51 6.96 -8.45 8.44
N SER A 52 5.64 -8.67 8.32
CA SER A 52 4.99 -9.95 8.61
C SER A 52 4.92 -10.92 7.42
N ALA A 53 5.27 -10.47 6.21
CA ALA A 53 5.12 -11.27 5.00
C ALA A 53 6.11 -12.44 4.93
N THR A 54 5.67 -13.51 4.30
CA THR A 54 6.55 -14.65 3.96
C THR A 54 7.53 -14.27 2.86
N GLU A 55 8.64 -15.00 2.77
CA GLU A 55 9.64 -14.79 1.71
C GLU A 55 9.05 -14.95 0.30
N ALA A 56 8.10 -15.87 0.11
CA ALA A 56 7.40 -16.03 -1.16
C ALA A 56 6.59 -14.78 -1.55
N GLU A 57 5.88 -14.17 -0.59
CA GLU A 57 5.13 -12.94 -0.83
C GLU A 57 6.05 -11.75 -1.11
N LYS A 58 7.20 -11.67 -0.41
CA LYS A 58 8.23 -10.66 -0.66
C LYS A 58 8.83 -10.77 -2.05
N LEU A 59 9.07 -11.99 -2.55
CA LEU A 59 9.56 -12.19 -3.92
C LEU A 59 8.56 -11.70 -4.97
N VAL A 60 7.26 -11.99 -4.77
CA VAL A 60 6.20 -11.47 -5.66
C VAL A 60 6.11 -9.94 -5.58
N TYR A 61 6.23 -9.39 -4.38
CA TYR A 61 6.28 -7.95 -4.15
C TYR A 61 7.47 -7.30 -4.86
N GLN A 62 8.67 -7.87 -4.74
CA GLN A 62 9.88 -7.31 -5.34
C GLN A 62 9.75 -7.22 -6.87
N LYS A 63 9.26 -8.29 -7.50
CA LYS A 63 8.99 -8.28 -8.95
C LYS A 63 8.00 -7.19 -9.35
N ALA A 64 6.95 -6.98 -8.55
CA ALA A 64 5.97 -5.94 -8.80
C ALA A 64 6.56 -4.53 -8.61
N LYS A 65 7.47 -4.36 -7.64
CA LYS A 65 8.18 -3.11 -7.38
C LYS A 65 9.12 -2.76 -8.53
N ASP A 66 9.91 -3.72 -9.00
CA ASP A 66 10.84 -3.52 -10.11
C ASP A 66 10.11 -3.05 -11.37
N LEU A 67 8.91 -3.58 -11.64
CA LEU A 67 8.07 -3.16 -12.77
C LEU A 67 7.49 -1.75 -12.66
N LEU A 68 7.34 -1.22 -11.45
CA LEU A 68 6.83 0.14 -11.23
C LEU A 68 7.94 1.20 -11.22
N GLU A 69 9.18 0.79 -10.95
CA GLU A 69 10.36 1.66 -10.91
C GLU A 69 11.17 1.63 -12.22
N SER A 70 10.84 0.74 -13.16
CA SER A 70 11.40 0.67 -14.51
C SER A 70 10.75 1.67 -15.47
#